data_AF-A0A7G1QAE7-F1
#
_entry.id   AF-A0A7G1QAE7-F1
#
_cell.length_a   1.000
_cell.length_b   1.000
_cell.length_c   1.000
_cell.angle_alpha   90.00
_cell.angle_beta   90.00
_cell.angle_gamma   90.00
#
_symmetry.space_group_name_H-M   'P 1'
#
loop_
_entity.id
_entity.type
_entity.pdbx_description
1 polymer ?
#
loop_
_entity_poly.entity_id
_entity_poly.type
_entity_poly.pdbx_seq_one_letter_code
_entity_poly.pdbx_strand_id
1 'polypeptide(L)'
;MINNKRNFAISIITIFCLLNSPILLAEEELVRTSWFGGPVYDGDPDLSISAALIQAGGGEKNFSFKKALVSMLGEKAVNQEVIKLTEKHGTKMINSWMTGMDFAVNSAIKHMNDRGIKFPDAPTNMTGVVLAKTLIKSGTAPDGAYWGGWMFDNIIPHSIHNQVMIDIDNKHDYRFNKELHCILNLAMYDVAQSLGETQIKLSALASKYCTDD
;
A
#
# COMPACT_ATOMS: atom_id res chain seq x y z
N MET A 1 -40.12 65.74 47.55
CA MET A 1 -38.84 66.37 47.92
C MET A 1 -38.08 65.36 48.76
N ILE A 2 -37.08 64.67 48.18
CA ILE A 2 -35.63 64.92 48.37
C ILE A 2 -35.20 64.49 49.79
N ASN A 3 -34.64 63.28 49.95
CA ASN A 3 -33.19 62.92 49.91
C ASN A 3 -32.58 63.03 51.33
N ASN A 4 -31.53 62.35 51.80
CA ASN A 4 -30.57 61.30 51.38
C ASN A 4 -29.71 61.13 52.68
N LYS A 5 -29.07 60.04 53.08
CA LYS A 5 -27.86 59.40 52.52
C LYS A 5 -27.30 58.52 53.65
N ARG A 6 -26.92 57.28 53.37
CA ARG A 6 -25.89 56.55 54.15
C ARG A 6 -24.88 55.98 53.16
N ASN A 7 -23.63 56.38 53.35
CA ASN A 7 -22.46 55.86 52.67
C ASN A 7 -22.08 54.50 53.28
N PHE A 8 -21.73 53.51 52.47
CA PHE A 8 -20.62 52.60 52.76
C PHE A 8 -20.11 52.04 51.43
N ALA A 9 -18.80 52.20 51.22
CA ALA A 9 -18.08 51.74 50.05
C ALA A 9 -17.85 50.21 50.13
N ILE A 10 -18.06 49.50 49.02
CA ILE A 10 -17.54 48.15 48.82
C ILE A 10 -16.88 48.12 47.44
N SER A 11 -15.61 47.68 47.46
CA SER A 11 -14.68 47.61 46.35
C SER A 11 -15.16 46.61 45.29
N ILE A 12 -15.07 47.01 44.02
CA ILE A 12 -15.35 46.17 42.85
C ILE A 12 -14.12 45.32 42.56
N ILE A 13 -14.24 44.00 42.65
CA ILE A 13 -13.33 43.07 41.97
C ILE A 13 -14.16 42.32 40.93
N THR A 14 -13.90 42.67 39.68
CA THR A 14 -14.33 41.96 38.47
C THR A 14 -13.48 40.70 38.32
N ILE A 15 -14.08 39.50 38.33
CA ILE A 15 -13.46 38.30 37.75
C ILE A 15 -14.45 37.65 36.79
N PHE A 16 -13.94 37.51 35.57
CA PHE A 16 -14.53 37.02 34.33
C PHE A 16 -15.09 35.59 34.43
N CYS A 17 -16.21 35.36 33.74
CA CYS A 17 -16.70 34.05 33.31
C CYS A 17 -15.66 33.34 32.44
N LEU A 18 -15.37 32.05 32.69
CA LEU A 18 -15.07 31.09 31.61
C LEU A 18 -15.66 29.72 31.95
N LEU A 19 -16.38 29.20 30.96
CA LEU A 19 -17.10 27.95 30.91
C LEU A 19 -16.10 26.78 30.84
N ASN A 20 -16.28 25.78 31.70
CA ASN A 20 -15.64 24.47 31.58
C ASN A 20 -16.29 23.68 30.44
N SER A 21 -15.90 23.95 29.20
CA SER A 21 -16.08 23.01 28.10
C SER A 21 -14.81 22.17 27.99
N PRO A 22 -14.86 20.83 28.10
CA PRO A 22 -13.71 20.01 27.75
C PRO A 22 -13.43 20.23 26.25
N ILE A 23 -12.26 20.82 25.97
CA ILE A 23 -11.69 20.85 24.63
C ILE A 23 -11.41 19.39 24.26
N LEU A 24 -12.25 18.85 23.37
CA LEU A 24 -11.94 17.63 22.65
C LEU A 24 -10.75 17.97 21.74
N LEU A 25 -9.53 17.70 22.20
CA LEU A 25 -8.36 17.73 21.34
C LEU A 25 -8.53 16.58 20.34
N ALA A 26 -8.97 16.91 19.13
CA ALA A 26 -8.76 16.04 17.99
C ALA A 26 -7.23 15.94 17.81
N GLU A 27 -6.67 14.81 18.20
CA GLU A 27 -5.31 14.44 17.83
C GLU A 27 -5.34 14.30 16.30
N GLU A 28 -4.77 15.28 15.57
CA GLU A 28 -4.45 15.07 14.17
C GLU A 28 -3.42 13.94 14.14
N GLU A 29 -3.90 12.71 13.94
CA GLU A 29 -3.05 11.59 13.62
C GLU A 29 -2.29 12.00 12.36
N LEU A 30 -0.99 12.19 12.49
CA LEU A 30 -0.10 12.54 11.39
C LEU A 30 -0.20 11.39 10.39
N VAL A 31 -1.06 11.53 9.38
CA VAL A 31 -1.33 10.47 8.41
C VAL A 31 -0.02 10.18 7.69
N ARG A 32 0.64 9.09 8.10
CA ARG A 32 1.85 8.62 7.44
C ARG A 32 1.46 8.21 6.03
N THR A 33 2.12 8.83 5.05
CA THR A 33 1.90 8.54 3.64
C THR A 33 2.93 7.53 3.17
N SER A 34 2.49 6.54 2.39
CA SER A 34 3.41 5.60 1.73
C SER A 34 4.29 6.34 0.71
N TRP A 35 5.35 5.68 0.22
CA TRP A 35 6.43 6.26 -0.59
C TRP A 35 5.95 7.08 -1.81
N PHE A 36 4.81 6.71 -2.40
CA PHE A 36 4.19 7.38 -3.54
C PHE A 36 2.77 7.90 -3.27
N GLY A 37 2.42 8.10 -2.00
CA GLY A 37 1.07 8.45 -1.59
C GLY A 37 0.26 7.23 -1.11
N GLY A 38 -0.91 7.51 -0.54
CA GLY A 38 -1.77 6.48 0.06
C GLY A 38 -1.41 6.16 1.51
N PRO A 39 -2.24 5.35 2.19
CA PRO A 39 -2.04 5.02 3.59
C PRO A 39 -0.86 4.06 3.79
N VAL A 40 -0.32 4.04 5.01
CA VAL A 40 0.71 3.09 5.48
C VAL A 40 0.05 2.04 6.37
N TYR A 41 0.43 0.77 6.20
CA TYR A 41 0.04 -0.28 7.13
C TYR A 41 1.14 -0.48 8.17
N ASP A 42 0.81 -0.26 9.44
CA ASP A 42 1.73 -0.36 10.56
C ASP A 42 1.49 -1.59 11.45
N GLY A 43 0.63 -2.51 11.01
CA GLY A 43 0.38 -3.76 11.71
C GLY A 43 1.45 -4.81 11.43
N ASP A 44 1.31 -5.98 12.07
CA ASP A 44 2.20 -7.10 11.83
C ASP A 44 1.97 -7.68 10.42
N PRO A 45 3.03 -7.87 9.61
CA PRO A 45 2.87 -8.43 8.28
C PRO A 45 2.54 -9.93 8.33
N ASP A 46 1.66 -10.37 7.42
CA ASP A 46 1.39 -11.79 7.22
C ASP A 46 2.41 -12.40 6.25
N LEU A 47 3.51 -12.91 6.81
CA LEU A 47 4.58 -13.56 6.06
C LEU A 47 4.13 -14.83 5.33
N SER A 48 2.98 -15.41 5.67
CA SER A 48 2.45 -16.58 4.95
C SER A 48 1.99 -16.23 3.53
N ILE A 49 1.52 -15.00 3.32
CA ILE A 49 1.14 -14.47 2.01
C ILE A 49 2.40 -14.27 1.15
N SER A 50 3.47 -13.73 1.74
CA SER A 50 4.77 -13.63 1.06
C SER A 50 5.32 -15.00 0.67
N ALA A 51 5.27 -15.98 1.59
CA ALA A 51 5.71 -17.35 1.30
C ALA A 51 4.92 -17.96 0.13
N ALA A 52 3.60 -17.78 0.10
CA ALA A 52 2.75 -18.25 -0.98
C ALA A 52 3.04 -17.55 -2.32
N LEU A 53 3.26 -16.24 -2.32
CA LEU A 53 3.66 -15.48 -3.51
C LEU A 53 5.01 -15.95 -4.05
N ILE A 54 6.01 -16.11 -3.18
CA ILE A 54 7.34 -16.59 -3.53
C ILE A 54 7.25 -18.00 -4.13
N GLN A 55 6.49 -18.90 -3.50
CA GLN A 55 6.27 -20.26 -3.98
C GLN A 55 5.58 -20.26 -5.36
N ALA A 56 4.57 -19.42 -5.57
CA ALA A 56 3.89 -19.26 -6.86
C ALA A 56 4.84 -18.76 -7.96
N GLY A 57 5.82 -17.95 -7.59
CA GLY A 57 6.88 -17.47 -8.49
C GLY A 57 7.98 -18.49 -8.78
N GLY A 58 8.00 -19.65 -8.12
CA GLY A 58 9.02 -20.68 -8.30
C GLY A 58 10.00 -20.85 -7.14
N GLY A 59 9.74 -20.20 -6.00
CA GLY A 59 10.55 -20.28 -4.78
C GLY A 59 11.67 -19.24 -4.73
N GLU A 60 12.28 -19.06 -3.55
CA GLU A 60 13.21 -17.96 -3.26
C GLU A 60 14.38 -17.82 -4.24
N LYS A 61 14.91 -18.94 -4.76
CA LYS A 61 16.07 -18.93 -5.66
C LYS A 61 15.71 -18.73 -7.14
N ASN A 62 14.46 -18.97 -7.52
CA ASN A 62 14.02 -19.01 -8.91
C ASN A 62 12.79 -18.14 -9.15
N PHE A 63 12.54 -17.18 -8.25
CA PHE A 63 11.34 -16.35 -8.29
C PHE A 63 11.22 -15.63 -9.63
N SER A 64 10.01 -15.64 -10.17
CA SER A 64 9.61 -14.82 -11.30
C SER A 64 8.18 -14.34 -11.08
N PHE A 65 7.99 -13.03 -11.16
CA PHE A 65 6.71 -12.37 -11.02
C PHE A 65 5.74 -12.80 -12.13
N LYS A 66 6.24 -12.97 -13.37
CA LYS A 66 5.42 -13.53 -14.45
C LYS A 66 4.93 -14.93 -14.12
N LYS A 67 5.78 -15.80 -13.55
CA LYS A 67 5.35 -17.14 -13.12
C LYS A 67 4.31 -17.08 -12.00
N ALA A 68 4.49 -16.16 -11.04
CA ALA A 68 3.51 -15.94 -9.98
C ALA A 68 2.14 -15.51 -10.54
N LEU A 69 2.13 -14.53 -11.46
CA LEU A 69 0.90 -14.10 -12.15
C LEU A 69 0.23 -15.26 -12.89
N VAL A 70 0.98 -16.06 -13.64
CA VAL A 70 0.44 -17.21 -14.39
C VAL A 70 -0.07 -18.30 -13.44
N SER A 71 0.62 -18.56 -12.34
CA SER A 71 0.20 -19.51 -11.31
C SER A 71 -1.13 -19.09 -10.67
N MET A 72 -1.32 -17.78 -10.47
CA MET A 72 -2.53 -17.22 -9.86
C MET A 72 -3.72 -17.15 -10.83
N LEU A 73 -3.50 -16.76 -12.08
CA LEU A 73 -4.56 -16.31 -12.99
C LEU A 73 -4.68 -17.15 -14.27
N GLY A 74 -3.69 -17.99 -14.55
CA GLY A 74 -3.55 -18.71 -15.81
C GLY A 74 -2.95 -17.87 -16.94
N GLU A 75 -2.24 -18.54 -17.85
CA GLU A 75 -1.45 -17.90 -18.90
C GLU A 75 -2.28 -17.01 -19.84
N LYS A 76 -3.49 -17.45 -20.20
CA LYS A 76 -4.38 -16.68 -21.09
C LYS A 76 -4.73 -15.31 -20.50
N ALA A 77 -5.14 -15.26 -19.24
CA ALA A 77 -5.54 -14.02 -18.57
C ALA A 77 -4.34 -13.07 -18.43
N VAL A 78 -3.18 -13.60 -18.01
CA VAL A 78 -1.94 -12.80 -17.89
C VAL A 78 -1.52 -12.23 -19.23
N ASN A 79 -1.54 -13.02 -20.30
CA ASN A 79 -1.14 -12.53 -21.63
C ASN A 79 -2.09 -11.44 -22.15
N GLN A 80 -3.41 -11.58 -21.91
CA GLN A 80 -4.38 -10.54 -22.25
C GLN A 80 -4.11 -9.23 -21.51
N GLU A 81 -3.83 -9.31 -20.21
CA GLU A 81 -3.51 -8.14 -19.40
C GLU A 81 -2.21 -7.47 -19.84
N VAL A 82 -1.17 -8.27 -20.10
CA VAL A 82 0.11 -7.76 -20.60
C VAL A 82 -0.04 -7.08 -21.96
N ILE A 83 -0.84 -7.62 -22.87
CA ILE A 83 -1.12 -6.99 -24.18
C ILE A 83 -1.80 -5.64 -23.96
N LYS A 84 -2.88 -5.59 -23.19
CA LYS A 84 -3.62 -4.36 -22.87
C LYS A 84 -2.71 -3.28 -22.28
N LEU A 85 -1.91 -3.65 -21.27
CA LEU A 85 -0.97 -2.73 -20.64
C LEU A 85 0.15 -2.31 -21.61
N THR A 86 0.59 -3.21 -22.49
CA THR A 86 1.62 -2.89 -23.50
C THR A 86 1.11 -1.92 -24.56
N GLU A 87 -0.13 -2.05 -25.00
CA GLU A 87 -0.76 -1.11 -25.95
C GLU A 87 -0.85 0.29 -25.35
N LYS A 88 -1.16 0.40 -24.05
CA LYS A 88 -1.29 1.69 -23.35
C LYS A 88 0.05 2.31 -22.95
N HIS A 89 0.98 1.51 -22.41
CA HIS A 89 2.18 2.01 -21.75
C HIS A 89 3.48 1.75 -22.52
N GLY A 90 3.39 0.98 -23.60
CA GLY A 90 4.53 0.57 -24.39
C GLY A 90 5.32 -0.59 -23.79
N THR A 91 5.94 -1.38 -24.66
CA THR A 91 6.68 -2.60 -24.31
C THR A 91 7.80 -2.36 -23.30
N LYS A 92 8.50 -1.22 -23.40
CA LYS A 92 9.59 -0.88 -22.49
C LYS A 92 9.10 -0.80 -21.04
N MET A 93 7.99 -0.10 -20.79
CA MET A 93 7.46 0.10 -19.45
C MET A 93 6.97 -1.21 -18.83
N ILE A 94 6.29 -2.05 -19.62
CA ILE A 94 5.78 -3.34 -19.13
C ILE A 94 6.90 -4.36 -18.89
N ASN A 95 7.95 -4.37 -19.71
CA ASN A 95 9.14 -5.19 -19.45
C ASN A 95 9.90 -4.71 -18.20
N SER A 96 10.01 -3.38 -18.01
CA SER A 96 10.57 -2.79 -16.80
C SER A 96 9.75 -3.15 -15.57
N TRP A 97 8.41 -3.16 -15.68
CA TRP A 97 7.54 -3.59 -14.59
C TRP A 97 7.80 -5.03 -14.17
N MET A 98 7.81 -5.97 -15.12
CA MET A 98 8.06 -7.39 -14.82
C MET A 98 9.43 -7.61 -14.16
N THR A 99 10.49 -7.01 -14.71
CA THR A 99 11.85 -7.18 -14.17
C THR A 99 12.07 -6.41 -12.86
N GLY A 100 11.41 -5.26 -12.69
CA GLY A 100 11.40 -4.50 -11.45
C GLY A 100 10.71 -5.24 -10.30
N MET A 101 9.61 -5.94 -10.58
CA MET A 101 8.93 -6.78 -9.59
C MET A 101 9.77 -8.01 -9.20
N ASP A 102 10.49 -8.62 -10.16
CA ASP A 102 11.49 -9.66 -9.85
C ASP A 102 12.58 -9.12 -8.92
N PHE A 103 13.11 -7.93 -9.22
CA PHE A 103 14.11 -7.28 -8.38
C PHE A 103 13.58 -6.97 -6.97
N ALA A 104 12.36 -6.41 -6.86
CA ALA A 104 11.75 -6.03 -5.59
C ALA A 104 11.60 -7.23 -4.65
N VAL A 105 11.09 -8.35 -5.15
CA VAL A 105 10.94 -9.58 -4.35
C VAL A 105 12.29 -10.16 -3.95
N ASN A 106 13.26 -10.19 -4.86
CA ASN A 106 14.61 -10.68 -4.54
C ASN A 106 15.33 -9.77 -3.53
N SER A 107 15.16 -8.45 -3.61
CA SER A 107 15.67 -7.50 -2.61
C SER A 107 15.01 -7.74 -1.25
N ALA A 108 13.68 -7.92 -1.21
CA ALA A 108 12.96 -8.22 0.04
C ALA A 108 13.48 -9.52 0.69
N ILE A 109 13.63 -10.60 -0.10
CA ILE A 109 14.18 -11.88 0.38
C ILE A 109 15.60 -11.69 0.94
N LYS A 110 16.45 -10.93 0.24
CA LYS A 110 17.81 -10.62 0.71
C LYS A 110 17.77 -9.92 2.07
N HIS A 111 16.99 -8.85 2.22
CA HIS A 111 16.94 -8.09 3.47
C HIS A 111 16.30 -8.87 4.63
N MET A 112 15.32 -9.72 4.34
CA MET A 112 14.75 -10.64 5.34
C MET A 112 15.83 -11.59 5.86
N ASN A 113 16.59 -12.22 4.94
CA ASN A 113 17.70 -13.11 5.29
C ASN A 113 18.81 -12.40 6.07
N ASP A 114 19.22 -11.19 5.64
CA ASP A 114 20.25 -10.40 6.32
C ASP A 114 19.84 -10.03 7.76
N ARG A 115 18.53 -9.90 8.02
CA ARG A 115 17.98 -9.66 9.36
C ARG A 115 17.62 -10.95 10.12
N GLY A 116 17.90 -12.12 9.55
CA GLY A 116 17.58 -13.41 10.16
C GLY A 116 16.07 -13.72 10.24
N ILE A 117 15.24 -13.01 9.47
CA ILE A 117 13.79 -13.22 9.41
C ILE A 117 13.52 -14.28 8.36
N LYS A 118 12.93 -15.41 8.77
CA LYS A 118 12.58 -16.51 7.87
C LYS A 118 11.13 -16.40 7.42
N PHE A 119 10.87 -16.72 6.16
CA PHE A 119 9.51 -17.00 5.72
C PHE A 119 9.01 -18.31 6.36
N PRO A 120 7.73 -18.39 6.73
CA PRO A 120 7.11 -19.66 7.07
C PRO A 120 6.95 -20.52 5.79
N ASP A 121 6.55 -21.78 5.97
CA ASP A 121 6.11 -22.59 4.83
C ASP A 121 4.88 -21.97 4.17
N ALA A 122 4.82 -22.01 2.84
CA ALA A 122 3.67 -21.53 2.08
C ALA A 122 2.43 -22.37 2.41
N PRO A 123 1.29 -21.76 2.79
CA PRO A 123 0.05 -22.49 3.02
C PRO A 123 -0.39 -23.23 1.75
N THR A 124 -0.63 -24.54 1.86
CA THR A 124 -0.96 -25.40 0.70
C THR A 124 -2.29 -25.04 0.03
N ASN A 125 -3.20 -24.41 0.76
CA ASN A 125 -4.50 -23.94 0.29
C ASN A 125 -4.50 -22.49 -0.24
N MET A 126 -3.37 -21.76 -0.13
CA MET A 126 -3.23 -20.39 -0.63
C MET A 126 -2.56 -20.39 -2.00
N THR A 127 -3.26 -20.89 -3.01
CA THR A 127 -2.75 -21.05 -4.39
C THR A 127 -3.76 -20.53 -5.41
N GLY A 128 -3.33 -20.33 -6.66
CA GLY A 128 -4.21 -19.92 -7.75
C GLY A 128 -5.00 -18.64 -7.44
N VAL A 129 -6.30 -18.67 -7.74
CA VAL A 129 -7.21 -17.54 -7.50
C VAL A 129 -7.33 -17.20 -6.01
N VAL A 130 -7.16 -18.17 -5.10
CA VAL A 130 -7.18 -17.90 -3.65
C VAL A 130 -6.04 -16.96 -3.28
N LEU A 131 -4.82 -17.23 -3.77
CA LEU A 131 -3.68 -16.34 -3.55
C LEU A 131 -3.91 -14.95 -4.18
N ALA A 132 -4.46 -14.89 -5.40
CA ALA A 132 -4.77 -13.62 -6.05
C ALA A 132 -5.72 -12.75 -5.21
N LYS A 133 -6.83 -13.34 -4.74
CA LYS A 133 -7.82 -12.66 -3.89
C LYS A 133 -7.22 -12.25 -2.54
N THR A 134 -6.36 -13.09 -1.97
CA THR A 134 -5.64 -12.75 -0.73
C THR A 134 -4.74 -11.52 -0.93
N LEU A 135 -3.96 -11.45 -2.02
CA LEU A 135 -3.14 -10.28 -2.33
C LEU A 135 -3.98 -9.02 -2.60
N ILE A 136 -5.10 -9.15 -3.32
CA ILE A 136 -6.06 -8.05 -3.52
C ILE A 136 -6.55 -7.52 -2.17
N LYS A 137 -6.97 -8.42 -1.28
CA LYS A 137 -7.46 -8.05 0.05
C LYS A 137 -6.36 -7.37 0.87
N SER A 138 -5.15 -7.92 0.89
CA SER A 138 -4.00 -7.34 1.59
C SER A 138 -3.59 -5.98 1.03
N GLY A 139 -3.87 -5.70 -0.24
CA GLY A 139 -3.64 -4.40 -0.86
C GLY A 139 -4.80 -3.43 -0.81
N THR A 140 -5.98 -3.86 -0.38
CA THR A 140 -7.16 -2.98 -0.27
C THR A 140 -7.09 -2.22 1.04
N ALA A 141 -6.83 -0.92 0.95
CA ALA A 141 -6.73 -0.06 2.11
C ALA A 141 -8.12 0.34 2.66
N PRO A 142 -8.22 0.98 3.84
CA PRO A 142 -9.51 1.35 4.45
C PRO A 142 -10.40 2.27 3.59
N ASP A 143 -9.82 3.00 2.63
CA ASP A 143 -10.56 3.83 1.66
C ASP A 143 -11.22 3.00 0.53
N GLY A 144 -10.96 1.69 0.49
CA GLY A 144 -11.42 0.73 -0.49
C GLY A 144 -10.59 0.72 -1.79
N ALA A 145 -9.51 1.49 -1.87
CA ALA A 145 -8.63 1.49 -3.02
C ALA A 145 -7.50 0.48 -2.87
N TYR A 146 -7.09 -0.12 -4.00
CA TYR A 146 -5.91 -0.97 -4.03
C TYR A 146 -4.63 -0.13 -4.05
N TRP A 147 -3.79 -0.31 -3.04
CA TRP A 147 -2.49 0.34 -2.89
C TRP A 147 -1.39 -0.71 -2.78
N GLY A 148 -0.49 -0.75 -3.77
CA GLY A 148 0.66 -1.65 -3.78
C GLY A 148 1.59 -1.47 -2.56
N GLY A 149 1.81 -0.23 -2.12
CA GLY A 149 2.60 0.04 -0.92
C GLY A 149 1.96 -0.53 0.35
N TRP A 150 0.64 -0.37 0.50
CA TRP A 150 -0.14 -0.97 1.59
C TRP A 150 -0.08 -2.50 1.55
N MET A 151 -0.21 -3.09 0.35
CA MET A 151 -0.08 -4.53 0.13
C MET A 151 1.28 -5.04 0.59
N PHE A 152 2.38 -4.38 0.21
CA PHE A 152 3.72 -4.78 0.63
C PHE A 152 3.90 -4.68 2.14
N ASP A 153 3.46 -3.60 2.76
CA ASP A 153 3.51 -3.45 4.22
C ASP A 153 2.68 -4.53 4.96
N ASN A 154 1.62 -5.06 4.32
CA ASN A 154 0.82 -6.16 4.88
C ASN A 154 1.51 -7.54 4.77
N ILE A 155 2.49 -7.72 3.89
CA ILE A 155 3.08 -9.05 3.62
C ILE A 155 4.57 -9.15 3.97
N ILE A 156 5.25 -8.02 4.17
CA ILE A 156 6.62 -7.92 4.68
C ILE A 156 6.72 -6.75 5.67
N PRO A 157 7.70 -6.75 6.60
CA PRO A 157 7.85 -5.63 7.52
C PRO A 157 8.05 -4.30 6.78
N HIS A 158 7.39 -3.23 7.22
CA HIS A 158 7.49 -1.90 6.59
C HIS A 158 8.94 -1.42 6.42
N SER A 159 9.81 -1.71 7.38
CA SER A 159 11.24 -1.38 7.30
C SER A 159 12.04 -2.19 6.26
N ILE A 160 11.53 -3.35 5.83
CA ILE A 160 12.06 -4.10 4.68
C ILE A 160 11.52 -3.49 3.41
N HIS A 161 10.21 -3.22 3.34
CA HIS A 161 9.60 -2.59 2.18
C HIS A 161 10.28 -1.25 1.83
N ASN A 162 10.48 -0.36 2.80
CA ASN A 162 11.23 0.89 2.58
C ASN A 162 12.66 0.67 2.08
N GLN A 163 13.33 -0.40 2.53
CA GLN A 163 14.66 -0.72 2.04
C GLN A 163 14.63 -1.20 0.58
N VAL A 164 13.60 -1.95 0.18
CA VAL A 164 13.36 -2.31 -1.23
C VAL A 164 13.14 -1.05 -2.08
N MET A 165 12.39 -0.06 -1.57
CA MET A 165 12.21 1.21 -2.26
C MET A 165 13.53 1.93 -2.52
N ILE A 166 14.38 2.00 -1.49
CA ILE A 166 15.73 2.57 -1.58
C ILE A 166 16.59 1.80 -2.59
N ASP A 167 16.52 0.47 -2.59
CA ASP A 167 17.29 -0.37 -3.50
C ASP A 167 16.88 -0.15 -4.96
N ILE A 168 15.58 -0.01 -5.24
CA ILE A 168 15.07 0.28 -6.59
C ILE A 168 15.53 1.67 -7.03
N ASP A 169 15.38 2.69 -6.17
CA ASP A 169 15.79 4.06 -6.47
C ASP A 169 17.31 4.15 -6.74
N ASN A 170 18.12 3.40 -5.99
CA ASN A 170 19.57 3.34 -6.20
C ASN A 170 19.96 2.59 -7.47
N LYS A 171 19.22 1.54 -7.84
CA LYS A 171 19.53 0.70 -9.00
C LYS A 171 19.07 1.32 -10.32
N HIS A 172 17.97 2.06 -10.28
CA HIS A 172 17.31 2.61 -11.46
C HIS A 172 17.12 4.12 -11.32
N ASP A 173 16.08 4.55 -10.62
CA ASP A 173 15.81 5.91 -10.13
C ASP A 173 14.39 5.96 -9.52
N TYR A 174 14.05 7.08 -8.88
CA TYR A 174 12.73 7.33 -8.30
C TYR A 174 11.59 7.24 -9.33
N ARG A 175 11.84 7.66 -10.58
CA ARG A 175 10.82 7.64 -11.63
C ARG A 175 10.46 6.21 -12.00
N PHE A 176 11.46 5.36 -12.22
CA PHE A 176 11.29 3.94 -12.48
C PHE A 176 10.48 3.29 -11.37
N ASN A 177 10.84 3.53 -10.11
CA ASN A 177 10.13 2.97 -8.96
C ASN A 177 8.65 3.41 -8.91
N LYS A 178 8.39 4.70 -9.19
CA LYS A 178 7.02 5.22 -9.28
C LYS A 178 6.22 4.56 -10.40
N GLU A 179 6.84 4.36 -11.57
CA GLU A 179 6.23 3.67 -12.71
C GLU A 179 5.91 2.20 -12.37
N LEU A 180 6.79 1.49 -11.66
CA LEU A 180 6.51 0.13 -11.15
C LEU A 180 5.25 0.09 -10.30
N HIS A 181 5.16 0.99 -9.31
CA HIS A 181 4.01 1.04 -8.40
C HIS A 181 2.74 1.42 -9.14
N CYS A 182 2.83 2.34 -10.09
CA CYS A 182 1.70 2.77 -10.87
C CYS A 182 1.10 1.61 -11.69
N ILE A 183 1.94 0.85 -12.42
CA ILE A 183 1.48 -0.32 -13.19
C ILE A 183 1.01 -1.44 -12.26
N LEU A 184 1.69 -1.69 -11.14
CA LEU A 184 1.25 -2.69 -10.15
C LEU A 184 -0.17 -2.39 -9.64
N ASN A 185 -0.44 -1.13 -9.29
CA ASN A 185 -1.75 -0.71 -8.81
C ASN A 185 -2.84 -0.90 -9.86
N LEU A 186 -2.57 -0.51 -11.11
CA LEU A 186 -3.50 -0.70 -12.23
C LEU A 186 -3.75 -2.19 -12.51
N ALA A 187 -2.68 -2.99 -12.65
CA ALA A 187 -2.80 -4.41 -12.95
C ALA A 187 -3.56 -5.17 -11.85
N MET A 188 -3.30 -4.88 -10.57
CA MET A 188 -3.99 -5.56 -9.47
C MET A 188 -5.44 -5.11 -9.31
N TYR A 189 -5.75 -3.85 -9.63
CA TYR A 189 -7.13 -3.38 -9.78
C TYR A 189 -7.85 -4.16 -10.90
N ASP A 190 -7.23 -4.31 -12.07
CA ASP A 190 -7.82 -5.03 -13.20
C ASP A 190 -8.03 -6.52 -12.89
N VAL A 191 -7.08 -7.14 -12.17
CA VAL A 191 -7.23 -8.50 -11.65
C VAL A 191 -8.43 -8.57 -10.69
N ALA A 192 -8.56 -7.62 -9.77
CA ALA A 192 -9.71 -7.57 -8.86
C ALA A 192 -11.04 -7.50 -9.63
N GLN A 193 -11.14 -6.63 -10.64
CA GLN A 193 -12.33 -6.54 -11.49
C GLN A 193 -12.62 -7.88 -12.21
N SER A 194 -11.59 -8.52 -12.77
CA SER A 194 -11.73 -9.80 -13.48
C SER A 194 -12.19 -10.96 -12.59
N LEU A 195 -11.90 -10.89 -11.29
CA LEU A 195 -12.26 -11.88 -10.27
C LEU A 195 -13.60 -11.58 -9.57
N GLY A 196 -14.31 -10.55 -10.03
CA GLY A 196 -15.60 -10.13 -9.50
C GLY A 196 -15.53 -9.27 -8.23
N GLU A 197 -14.35 -8.78 -7.84
CA GLU A 197 -14.15 -7.87 -6.71
C GLU A 197 -14.40 -6.41 -7.15
N THR A 198 -15.57 -6.14 -7.73
CA THR A 198 -15.90 -4.86 -8.38
C THR A 198 -16.01 -3.67 -7.43
N GLN A 199 -16.04 -3.93 -6.11
CA GLN A 199 -16.03 -2.92 -5.07
C GLN A 199 -14.65 -2.27 -4.86
N ILE A 200 -13.57 -2.88 -5.36
CA ILE A 200 -12.21 -2.37 -5.23
C ILE A 200 -12.03 -1.15 -6.13
N LYS A 201 -11.50 -0.06 -5.57
CA LYS A 201 -11.24 1.18 -6.31
C LYS A 201 -9.80 1.21 -6.82
N LEU A 202 -9.59 1.93 -7.92
CA LEU A 202 -8.26 2.28 -8.38
C LEU A 202 -7.65 3.33 -7.43
N SER A 203 -6.38 3.15 -7.04
CA SER A 203 -5.69 4.15 -6.21
C SER A 203 -5.46 5.47 -6.94
N ALA A 204 -5.36 6.55 -6.18
CA ALA A 204 -5.09 7.88 -6.72
C ALA A 204 -3.75 7.95 -7.47
N LEU A 205 -2.75 7.12 -7.10
CA LEU A 205 -1.48 7.02 -7.83
C LEU A 205 -1.72 6.51 -9.26
N ALA A 206 -2.38 5.36 -9.42
CA ALA A 206 -2.65 4.81 -10.74
C ALA A 206 -3.63 5.68 -11.52
N SER A 207 -4.67 6.20 -10.87
CA SER A 207 -5.66 7.08 -11.49
C SER A 207 -5.05 8.37 -12.05
N LYS A 208 -3.95 8.88 -11.46
CA LYS A 208 -3.33 10.14 -11.88
C LYS A 208 -2.15 9.97 -12.84
N TYR A 209 -1.47 8.83 -12.76
CA TYR A 209 -0.17 8.65 -13.43
C TYR A 209 -0.14 7.45 -14.40
N CYS A 210 -1.17 6.60 -14.39
CA CYS A 210 -1.27 5.44 -15.29
C CYS A 210 -2.55 5.42 -16.11
N THR A 211 -3.59 6.16 -15.75
CA THR A 211 -4.82 6.17 -16.55
C THR A 211 -4.99 7.40 -17.43
N ASP A 212 -4.38 8.51 -17.05
CA ASP A 212 -4.50 9.78 -17.76
C ASP A 212 -3.61 9.77 -19.02
N ASP A 213 -4.24 9.97 -20.18
CA ASP A 213 -3.60 10.22 -21.48
C ASP A 213 -3.09 11.67 -21.59
#